data_AF-Q55BW8-F1
#
_entry.id   AF-Q55BW8-F1
#
_cell.length_a   1.000
_cell.length_b   1.000
_cell.length_c   1.000
_cell.angle_alpha   90.00
_cell.angle_beta   90.00
_cell.angle_gamma   90.00
#
_symmetry.space_group_name_H-M   'P 1'
#
loop_
_entity.id
_entity.type
_entity.pdbx_description
1 polymer ?
#
loop_
_entity_poly.entity_id
_entity_poly.type
_entity_poly.pdbx_seq_one_letter_code
_entity_poly.pdbx_strand_id
1 'polypeptide(L)'
;MKLLLVLLSLLLTFSVLVQSEEAYFALKTYQDNDFIFKLTDSEKIQKARDILSGKETEEVHVMGRIRKSNKDYNPKYSFHIDPDTVTFFSMAIEVCDATASYVEDYLDEACGAFLPGCFWCPWASKLTKEIKV
;
A
#
# COMPACT_ATOMS: atom_id res chain seq x y z
N MET A 1 26.76 -19.77 -34.55
CA MET A 1 25.90 -18.66 -35.03
C MET A 1 24.40 -18.92 -34.81
N LYS A 2 23.82 -20.02 -35.34
CA LYS A 2 22.38 -20.31 -35.18
C LYS A 2 21.91 -20.40 -33.72
N LEU A 3 22.65 -21.08 -32.83
CA LEU A 3 22.27 -21.20 -31.41
C LEU A 3 22.32 -19.86 -30.66
N LEU A 4 23.29 -18.99 -30.98
CA LEU A 4 23.43 -17.66 -30.40
C LEU A 4 22.26 -16.75 -30.84
N LEU A 5 21.85 -16.84 -32.10
CA LEU A 5 20.68 -16.12 -32.64
C LEU A 5 19.37 -16.57 -31.95
N VAL A 6 19.20 -17.88 -31.70
CA VAL A 6 18.03 -18.41 -30.99
C VAL A 6 17.99 -17.95 -29.53
N LEU A 7 19.12 -18.00 -28.81
CA LEU A 7 19.21 -17.51 -27.43
C LEU A 7 18.97 -16.00 -27.34
N LEU A 8 19.52 -15.21 -28.27
CA LEU A 8 19.29 -13.77 -28.34
C LEU A 8 17.81 -13.46 -28.63
N SER A 9 17.16 -14.24 -29.51
CA SER A 9 15.72 -14.11 -29.77
C SER A 9 14.88 -14.50 -28.54
N LEU A 10 15.26 -15.54 -27.80
CA LEU A 10 14.56 -15.96 -26.56
C LEU A 10 14.67 -14.89 -25.46
N LEU A 11 15.85 -14.28 -25.31
CA LEU A 11 16.11 -13.18 -24.36
C LEU A 11 15.38 -11.88 -24.76
N LEU A 12 15.31 -11.56 -26.06
CA LEU A 12 14.56 -10.41 -26.56
C LEU A 12 13.05 -10.60 -26.37
N THR A 13 12.52 -11.82 -26.50
CA THR A 13 11.10 -12.10 -26.20
C THR A 13 10.76 -12.07 -24.71
N PHE A 14 11.73 -12.29 -23.81
CA PHE A 14 11.49 -12.20 -22.37
C PHE A 14 11.43 -10.76 -21.84
N SER A 15 11.85 -9.79 -22.66
CA SER A 15 11.83 -8.36 -22.31
C SER A 15 10.46 -7.71 -22.55
N VAL A 16 9.43 -8.49 -22.92
CA VAL A 16 8.07 -7.97 -23.15
C VAL A 16 7.43 -7.65 -21.80
N LEU A 17 7.47 -6.35 -21.46
CA LEU A 17 6.50 -5.65 -20.62
C LEU A 17 6.12 -6.37 -19.32
N VAL A 18 6.95 -6.22 -18.28
CA VAL A 18 6.39 -6.09 -16.93
C VAL A 18 5.58 -4.79 -16.94
N GLN A 19 4.33 -4.85 -17.36
CA GLN A 19 3.39 -3.77 -17.14
C GLN A 19 3.17 -3.74 -15.62
N SER A 20 3.70 -2.70 -14.96
CA SER A 20 3.45 -2.50 -13.53
C SER A 20 1.95 -2.34 -13.35
N GLU A 21 1.28 -3.37 -12.85
CA GLU A 21 -0.11 -3.29 -12.45
C GLU A 21 -0.23 -2.25 -11.34
N GLU A 22 -1.20 -1.36 -11.45
CA GLU A 22 -1.61 -0.51 -10.35
C GLU A 22 -3.00 -0.96 -9.89
N ALA A 23 -3.18 -1.09 -8.59
CA ALA A 23 -4.49 -1.33 -7.99
C ALA A 23 -4.66 -0.46 -6.75
N TYR A 24 -5.92 -0.13 -6.47
CA TYR A 24 -6.29 0.80 -5.42
C TYR A 24 -7.19 0.08 -4.44
N PHE A 25 -6.94 0.25 -3.15
CA PHE A 25 -7.68 -0.44 -2.11
C PHE A 25 -8.11 0.57 -1.06
N ALA A 26 -9.30 0.35 -0.50
CA ALA A 26 -9.77 1.09 0.65
C ALA A 26 -9.46 0.30 1.93
N LEU A 27 -8.99 1.02 2.95
CA LEU A 27 -8.93 0.55 4.32
C LEU A 27 -9.75 1.45 5.24
N LYS A 28 -10.17 0.90 6.37
CA LYS A 28 -10.72 1.68 7.49
C LYS A 28 -9.84 1.54 8.72
N THR A 29 -9.73 2.63 9.47
CA THR A 29 -9.24 2.65 10.85
C THR A 29 -10.40 2.99 11.77
N TYR A 30 -11.01 1.98 12.39
CA TYR A 30 -12.25 2.14 13.17
C TYR A 30 -13.45 2.71 12.37
N GLN A 31 -14.07 3.79 12.86
CA GLN A 31 -15.28 4.40 12.27
C GLN A 31 -14.95 5.46 11.21
N ASP A 32 -13.67 5.63 10.87
CA ASP A 32 -13.24 6.62 9.90
C ASP A 32 -13.83 6.37 8.50
N ASN A 33 -13.69 7.40 7.67
CA ASN A 33 -13.89 7.27 6.23
C ASN A 33 -12.93 6.22 5.65
N ASP A 34 -13.31 5.69 4.48
CA ASP A 34 -12.37 4.88 3.70
C ASP A 34 -11.12 5.73 3.39
N PHE A 35 -9.96 5.22 3.78
CA PHE A 35 -8.65 5.70 3.34
C PHE A 35 -8.21 4.87 2.14
N ILE A 36 -7.98 5.51 1.00
CA ILE A 36 -7.66 4.82 -0.24
C ILE A 36 -6.14 4.90 -0.47
N PHE A 37 -5.52 3.75 -0.72
CA PHE A 37 -4.09 3.66 -1.01
C PHE A 37 -3.83 2.89 -2.30
N LYS A 38 -2.67 3.17 -2.90
CA LYS A 38 -2.22 2.57 -4.16
C LYS A 38 -1.19 1.47 -3.90
N LEU A 39 -1.29 0.38 -4.63
CA LEU A 39 -0.27 -0.67 -4.75
C LEU A 39 0.23 -0.73 -6.19
N THR A 40 1.53 -0.94 -6.36
CA THR A 40 2.25 -1.02 -7.65
C THR A 40 3.00 -2.34 -7.83
N ASP A 41 2.98 -3.20 -6.80
CA ASP A 41 3.66 -4.49 -6.75
C ASP A 41 2.64 -5.61 -6.88
N SER A 42 2.77 -6.45 -7.90
CA SER A 42 1.81 -7.51 -8.22
C SER A 42 1.62 -8.53 -7.09
N GLU A 43 2.65 -8.82 -6.30
CA GLU A 43 2.55 -9.74 -5.17
C GLU A 43 1.73 -9.10 -4.04
N LYS A 44 1.98 -7.82 -3.76
CA LYS A 44 1.19 -7.07 -2.76
C LYS A 44 -0.25 -6.87 -3.20
N ILE A 45 -0.50 -6.63 -4.49
CA ILE A 45 -1.84 -6.54 -5.06
C ILE A 45 -2.58 -7.87 -4.88
N GLN A 46 -1.93 -9.00 -5.21
CA GLN A 46 -2.53 -10.31 -5.01
C GLN A 46 -2.79 -10.59 -3.52
N LYS A 47 -1.86 -10.21 -2.63
CA LYS A 47 -2.07 -10.33 -1.17
C LYS A 47 -3.26 -9.52 -0.68
N ALA A 48 -3.44 -8.29 -1.16
CA ALA A 48 -4.62 -7.48 -0.82
C ALA A 48 -5.93 -8.17 -1.24
N ARG A 49 -5.96 -8.80 -2.43
CA ARG A 49 -7.11 -9.60 -2.90
C ARG A 49 -7.32 -10.87 -2.07
N ASP A 50 -6.24 -11.53 -1.66
CA ASP A 50 -6.28 -12.69 -0.77
C ASP A 50 -6.83 -12.31 0.62
N ILE A 51 -6.48 -11.15 1.16
CA ILE A 51 -7.06 -10.61 2.41
C ILE A 51 -8.56 -10.33 2.24
N LEU A 52 -8.95 -9.66 1.15
CA LEU A 52 -10.36 -9.33 0.87
C LEU A 52 -11.23 -10.58 0.68
N SER A 53 -10.68 -11.65 0.12
CA SER A 53 -11.38 -12.93 -0.06
C SER A 53 -11.37 -13.82 1.20
N GLY A 54 -10.59 -13.46 2.23
CA GLY A 54 -10.41 -14.25 3.44
C GLY A 54 -9.46 -15.44 3.31
N LYS A 55 -8.67 -15.49 2.22
CA LYS A 55 -7.62 -16.49 2.02
C LYS A 55 -6.37 -16.20 2.85
N GLU A 56 -6.01 -14.92 3.00
CA GLU A 56 -4.96 -14.45 3.92
C GLU A 56 -5.61 -13.97 5.21
N THR A 57 -5.17 -14.51 6.36
CA THR A 57 -5.76 -14.26 7.68
C THR A 57 -4.77 -13.82 8.75
N GLU A 58 -3.46 -13.89 8.46
CA GLU A 58 -2.40 -13.64 9.45
C GLU A 58 -1.87 -12.21 9.31
N GLU A 59 -1.43 -11.83 8.11
CA GLU A 59 -0.85 -10.52 7.84
C GLU A 59 -1.86 -9.65 7.08
N VAL A 60 -2.87 -9.18 7.80
CA VAL A 60 -4.05 -8.49 7.22
C VAL A 60 -4.03 -6.97 7.40
N HIS A 61 -3.20 -6.46 8.31
CA HIS A 61 -3.11 -5.02 8.58
C HIS A 61 -2.16 -4.35 7.58
N VAL A 62 -2.41 -3.08 7.26
CA VAL A 62 -1.64 -2.31 6.27
C VAL A 62 -0.73 -1.32 6.99
N MET A 63 0.54 -1.27 6.58
CA MET A 63 1.49 -0.26 7.04
C MET A 63 2.33 0.30 5.90
N GLY A 64 3.01 1.42 6.15
CA GLY A 64 3.96 2.02 5.21
C GLY A 64 4.44 3.38 5.70
N ARG A 65 5.14 4.11 4.83
CA ARG A 65 5.53 5.50 5.09
C ARG A 65 4.52 6.45 4.46
N ILE A 66 4.06 7.44 5.22
CA ILE A 66 3.18 8.47 4.68
C ILE A 66 3.96 9.56 3.95
N ARG A 67 3.30 10.23 3.01
CA ARG A 67 3.74 11.47 2.36
C ARG A 67 2.67 12.54 2.58
N LYS A 68 3.08 13.73 3.04
CA LYS A 68 2.20 14.87 3.33
C LYS A 68 1.73 15.59 2.06
N SER A 69 1.01 14.86 1.22
CA SER A 69 0.36 15.39 0.03
C SER A 69 -0.88 14.57 -0.29
N ASN A 70 -1.96 15.25 -0.66
CA ASN A 70 -3.17 14.62 -1.16
C ASN A 70 -2.95 13.89 -2.50
N LYS A 71 -3.85 12.95 -2.81
CA LYS A 71 -3.98 12.28 -4.11
C LYS A 71 -5.43 12.25 -4.54
N ASP A 72 -5.67 12.33 -5.85
CA ASP A 72 -7.03 12.33 -6.43
C ASP A 72 -7.85 11.10 -6.03
N TYR A 73 -7.20 9.95 -5.87
CA TYR A 73 -7.84 8.71 -5.42
C TYR A 73 -8.14 8.68 -3.91
N ASN A 74 -7.57 9.58 -3.11
CA ASN A 74 -7.77 9.67 -1.65
C ASN A 74 -8.13 11.09 -1.20
N PRO A 75 -9.21 11.70 -1.73
CA PRO A 75 -9.46 13.14 -1.63
C PRO A 75 -9.82 13.64 -0.22
N LYS A 76 -10.12 12.73 0.72
CA LYS A 76 -10.54 13.07 2.09
C LYS A 76 -9.38 13.36 3.04
N TYR A 77 -8.15 13.05 2.63
CA TYR A 77 -6.97 13.13 3.47
C TYR A 77 -5.87 13.94 2.77
N SER A 78 -5.15 14.76 3.53
CA SER A 78 -4.03 15.57 3.05
C SER A 78 -2.72 14.79 2.94
N PHE A 79 -2.80 13.46 3.06
CA PHE A 79 -1.67 12.53 2.96
C PHE A 79 -2.05 11.24 2.23
N HIS A 80 -1.02 10.49 1.81
CA HIS A 80 -1.16 9.13 1.28
C HIS A 80 0.00 8.26 1.77
N ILE A 81 -0.16 6.94 1.69
CA ILE A 81 0.96 6.00 1.90
C ILE A 81 1.79 5.95 0.63
N ASP A 82 3.11 6.07 0.76
CA ASP A 82 4.07 5.87 -0.32
C ASP A 82 3.94 4.42 -0.84
N PRO A 83 3.48 4.21 -2.10
CA PRO A 83 3.19 2.88 -2.64
C PRO A 83 4.37 1.92 -2.55
N ASP A 84 5.61 2.43 -2.64
CA ASP A 84 6.83 1.61 -2.62
C ASP A 84 7.12 1.05 -1.22
N THR A 85 6.49 1.62 -0.19
CA THR A 85 6.71 1.26 1.22
C THR A 85 5.58 0.46 1.83
N VAL A 86 4.47 0.27 1.10
CA VAL A 86 3.32 -0.47 1.62
C VAL A 86 3.71 -1.92 1.90
N THR A 87 3.34 -2.43 3.05
CA THR A 87 3.43 -3.86 3.38
C THR A 87 2.28 -4.25 4.29
N PHE A 88 2.06 -5.56 4.41
CA PHE A 88 1.08 -6.12 5.32
C PHE A 88 1.76 -6.69 6.57
N PHE A 89 1.07 -6.68 7.70
CA PHE A 89 1.63 -7.13 8.98
C PHE A 89 0.59 -7.76 9.90
N SER A 90 1.06 -8.55 10.86
CA SER A 90 0.27 -9.13 11.95
C SER A 90 0.39 -8.33 13.25
N MET A 91 1.58 -7.83 13.57
CA MET A 91 1.86 -7.01 14.76
C MET A 91 3.02 -6.03 14.50
N ALA A 92 3.00 -4.85 15.12
CA ALA A 92 4.08 -3.85 15.04
C ALA A 92 4.35 -3.23 16.41
N ILE A 93 5.60 -3.30 16.92
CA ILE A 93 5.94 -2.91 18.32
C ILE A 93 6.12 -1.37 18.48
N GLU A 94 5.98 -0.60 17.41
CA GLU A 94 6.44 0.79 17.30
C GLU A 94 5.36 1.85 17.60
N VAL A 95 5.79 3.10 17.81
CA VAL A 95 4.93 4.30 17.90
C VAL A 95 4.46 4.71 16.49
N CYS A 96 3.61 3.87 15.87
CA CYS A 96 3.04 4.13 14.55
C CYS A 96 1.54 3.83 14.42
N ASP A 97 0.88 3.41 15.49
CA ASP A 97 -0.56 3.19 15.51
C ASP A 97 -1.33 4.50 15.73
N ALA A 98 -2.11 4.90 14.72
CA ALA A 98 -2.99 6.05 14.75
C ALA A 98 -4.10 5.86 13.72
N THR A 99 -5.30 6.37 13.98
CA THR A 99 -6.37 6.36 12.98
C THR A 99 -6.07 7.34 11.85
N ALA A 100 -6.62 7.13 10.66
CA ALA A 100 -6.41 8.02 9.52
C ALA A 100 -6.87 9.46 9.83
N SER A 101 -7.98 9.61 10.56
CA SER A 101 -8.45 10.93 11.02
C SER A 101 -7.50 11.56 12.04
N TYR A 102 -6.94 10.79 12.99
CA TYR A 102 -5.95 11.33 13.92
C TYR A 102 -4.66 11.75 13.19
N VAL A 103 -4.23 11.00 12.18
CA VAL A 103 -3.09 11.40 11.35
C VAL A 103 -3.38 12.69 10.58
N GLU A 104 -4.61 12.89 10.09
CA GLU A 104 -5.01 14.14 9.43
C GLU A 104 -4.99 15.33 10.40
N ASP A 105 -5.54 15.17 11.60
CA ASP A 105 -5.64 16.23 12.61
C ASP A 105 -4.27 16.70 13.11
N TYR A 106 -3.27 15.81 13.12
CA TYR A 106 -1.89 16.08 13.59
C TYR A 106 -0.86 15.91 12.46
N LEU A 107 -1.26 16.14 11.21
CA LEU A 107 -0.39 15.90 10.05
C LEU A 107 0.85 16.80 10.05
N ASP A 108 0.79 17.98 10.65
CA ASP A 108 1.92 18.89 10.82
C ASP A 108 3.02 18.32 11.71
N GLU A 109 2.66 17.62 12.79
CA GLU A 109 3.58 16.93 13.70
C GLU A 109 4.07 15.58 13.16
N ALA A 110 3.34 14.97 12.22
CA ALA A 110 3.69 13.68 11.62
C ALA A 110 5.10 13.71 10.97
N CYS A 111 5.78 12.57 10.91
CA CYS A 111 7.20 12.46 10.50
C CYS A 111 8.22 13.07 11.49
N GLY A 112 7.76 13.68 12.58
CA GLY A 112 8.58 14.20 13.67
C GLY A 112 8.46 13.31 14.90
N ALA A 113 8.01 13.90 16.02
CA ALA A 113 7.72 13.15 17.25
C ALA A 113 6.51 12.22 17.07
N PHE A 114 5.51 12.65 16.30
CA PHE A 114 4.39 11.83 15.87
C PHE A 114 4.74 11.10 14.57
N LEU A 115 4.48 9.78 14.51
CA LEU A 115 4.89 8.90 13.41
C LEU A 115 6.36 9.10 12.98
N PRO A 116 7.35 8.79 13.84
CA PRO A 116 8.76 8.97 13.51
C PRO A 116 9.15 8.31 12.18
N GLY A 117 9.90 9.04 11.35
CA GLY A 117 10.27 8.56 10.01
C GLY A 117 9.09 8.45 9.03
N CYS A 118 7.96 9.10 9.32
CA CYS A 118 6.69 9.00 8.60
C CYS A 118 6.10 7.59 8.62
N PHE A 119 6.51 6.71 9.53
CA PHE A 119 6.06 5.33 9.53
C PHE A 119 4.68 5.22 10.19
N TRP A 120 3.72 4.65 9.47
CA TRP A 120 2.33 4.49 9.91
C TRP A 120 1.93 3.02 9.83
N CYS A 121 1.46 2.48 10.94
CA CYS A 121 1.07 1.08 11.10
C CYS A 121 -0.26 0.96 11.86
N PRO A 122 -1.38 1.43 11.27
CA PRO A 122 -2.67 1.38 11.97
C PRO A 122 -3.08 -0.06 12.31
N TRP A 123 -3.04 -0.43 13.59
CA TRP A 123 -3.40 -1.78 14.07
C TRP A 123 -4.89 -2.07 13.84
N ALA A 124 -5.72 -1.04 13.84
CA ALA A 124 -7.14 -1.16 13.52
C ALA A 124 -7.44 -1.19 12.01
N SER A 125 -6.41 -1.22 11.15
CA SER A 125 -6.63 -1.23 9.71
C SER A 125 -7.31 -2.50 9.24
N LYS A 126 -8.36 -2.32 8.44
CA LYS A 126 -9.05 -3.40 7.76
C LYS A 126 -9.29 -3.01 6.31
N LEU A 127 -8.83 -3.84 5.37
CA LEU A 127 -9.23 -3.71 3.96
C LEU A 127 -10.73 -3.92 3.82
N THR A 128 -11.38 -3.04 3.06
CA THR A 128 -12.83 -3.08 2.86
C THR A 128 -13.24 -3.42 1.44
N LYS A 129 -12.46 -3.00 0.43
CA LYS A 129 -12.72 -3.25 -0.99
C LYS A 129 -11.55 -2.83 -1.87
N GLU A 130 -11.49 -3.42 -3.07
CA GLU A 130 -10.72 -2.89 -4.20
C GLU A 130 -11.52 -1.76 -4.88
N ILE A 131 -10.84 -0.68 -5.26
CA ILE A 131 -11.41 0.52 -5.86
C ILE A 131 -11.05 0.56 -7.34
N LYS A 132 -12.05 0.78 -8.18
CA LYS A 132 -11.83 1.19 -9.57
C LYS A 132 -11.79 2.71 -9.62
N VAL A 133 -10.62 3.27 -9.90
CA VAL A 133 -10.42 4.70 -10.20
C VAL A 133 -10.38 4.93 -11.70
#